data_AF-A0A968AA55-F1
#
_entry.id   AF-A0A968AA55-F1
#
_cell.length_a   1.000
_cell.length_b   1.000
_cell.length_c   1.000
_cell.angle_alpha   90.00
_cell.angle_beta   90.00
_cell.angle_gamma   90.00
#
_symmetry.space_group_name_H-M   'P 1'
#
loop_
_entity.id
_entity.type
_entity.pdbx_description
1 polymer ?
#
loop_
_entity_poly.entity_id
_entity_poly.type
_entity_poly.pdbx_seq_one_letter_code
_entity_poly.pdbx_strand_id
1 'polypeptide(L)'
;LNWSQSLEIAGLAEPIVISKEDSWRDDDWSNTYDASNDTLGDLPVGAAYETGCGRVIALGDNTFSNADLSWTDNDIYMRNILRWVAAGENCPGNSVP
;
A
#
# COMPACT_ATOMS: atom_id res chain seq x y z
N LEU A 1 -20.42 16.90 7.42
CA LEU A 1 -19.01 16.58 7.73
C LEU A 1 -18.27 16.53 6.40
N ASN A 2 -17.36 17.48 6.16
CA ASN A 2 -16.60 17.59 4.92
C ASN A 2 -15.30 16.80 5.10
N TRP A 3 -15.20 15.63 4.48
CA TRP A 3 -14.02 14.76 4.56
C TRP A 3 -13.12 15.01 3.35
N SER A 4 -12.36 16.10 3.36
CA SER A 4 -11.18 16.24 2.50
C SER A 4 -9.97 16.50 3.40
N GLN A 5 -9.51 15.46 4.08
CA GLN A 5 -8.18 15.47 4.67
C GLN A 5 -7.30 14.62 3.75
N SER A 6 -6.46 15.31 2.97
CA SER A 6 -5.29 14.69 2.35
C SER A 6 -4.38 14.19 3.47
N LEU A 7 -4.11 12.89 3.49
CA LEU A 7 -3.09 12.32 4.35
C LEU A 7 -1.72 12.67 3.75
N GLU A 8 -1.10 13.73 4.26
CA GLU A 8 0.29 14.03 3.96
C GLU A 8 1.18 13.19 4.89
N ILE A 9 1.82 12.17 4.33
CA ILE A 9 2.82 11.38 5.03
C ILE A 9 4.17 12.10 4.92
N ALA A 10 4.62 12.71 6.03
CA ALA A 10 5.91 13.40 6.08
C ALA A 10 7.08 12.40 6.25
N GLY A 11 7.60 11.86 5.15
CA GLY A 11 8.77 10.99 5.10
C GLY A 11 8.75 10.05 3.89
N LEU A 12 9.83 9.30 3.65
CA LEU A 12 9.87 8.33 2.56
C LEU A 12 9.14 7.05 2.99
N ALA A 13 8.01 6.75 2.34
CA ALA A 13 7.36 5.45 2.46
C ALA A 13 8.15 4.41 1.65
N GLU A 14 8.32 3.22 2.22
CA GLU A 14 9.08 2.13 1.61
C GLU A 14 8.15 1.21 0.82
N PRO A 15 8.50 0.81 -0.41
CA PRO A 15 7.71 -0.15 -1.16
C PRO A 15 7.74 -1.52 -0.47
N ILE A 16 6.56 -2.11 -0.26
CA ILE A 16 6.41 -3.46 0.34
C ILE A 16 5.96 -4.51 -0.67
N VAL A 17 5.39 -4.08 -1.80
CA VAL A 17 5.07 -4.92 -2.94
C VAL A 17 5.36 -4.12 -4.20
N ILE A 18 6.09 -4.75 -5.09
CA ILE A 18 6.49 -4.22 -6.38
C ILE A 18 5.87 -5.12 -7.45
N SER A 19 5.39 -4.53 -8.53
CA SER A 19 4.90 -5.25 -9.69
C SER A 19 6.01 -6.08 -10.36
N LYS A 20 5.65 -6.84 -11.40
CA LYS A 20 6.65 -7.50 -12.24
C LYS A 20 7.30 -6.50 -13.20
N GLU A 21 8.48 -6.84 -13.71
CA GLU A 21 9.26 -6.02 -14.64
C GLU A 21 8.53 -5.67 -15.95
N ASP A 22 7.53 -6.46 -16.34
CA ASP A 22 6.70 -6.28 -17.52
C ASP A 22 5.39 -5.53 -17.25
N SER A 23 5.17 -5.09 -16.01
CA SER A 23 4.01 -4.29 -15.62
C SER A 23 4.22 -2.83 -16.01
N TRP A 24 3.14 -2.17 -16.43
CA TRP A 24 3.15 -0.76 -16.79
C TRP A 24 1.96 -0.02 -16.17
N ARG A 25 2.11 1.29 -15.98
CA ARG A 25 1.05 2.19 -15.52
C ARG A 25 0.60 3.04 -16.69
N ASP A 26 -0.68 2.96 -16.99
CA ASP A 26 -1.35 3.82 -17.98
C ASP A 26 -1.46 5.25 -17.43
N ASP A 27 -0.59 6.13 -17.92
CA ASP A 27 -0.50 7.51 -17.46
C ASP A 27 -1.38 8.47 -18.28
N ASP A 28 -1.84 8.04 -19.46
CA ASP A 28 -2.63 8.84 -20.40
C ASP A 28 -4.08 8.35 -20.63
N TRP A 29 -4.44 7.25 -19.98
CA TRP A 29 -5.78 6.64 -19.94
C TRP A 29 -6.21 6.06 -21.30
N SER A 30 -5.25 5.74 -22.16
CA SER A 30 -5.52 5.16 -23.47
C SER A 30 -5.95 3.69 -23.41
N ASN A 31 -5.71 3.00 -22.28
CA ASN A 31 -5.84 1.55 -22.10
C ASN A 31 -4.96 0.74 -23.06
N THR A 32 -3.91 1.35 -23.60
CA THR A 32 -2.95 0.71 -24.49
C THR A 32 -1.55 1.12 -24.08
N TYR A 33 -0.64 0.16 -23.97
CA TYR A 33 0.74 0.50 -23.63
C TYR A 33 1.40 1.35 -24.72
N ASP A 34 1.86 2.54 -24.35
CA ASP A 34 2.70 3.43 -25.15
C ASP A 34 3.94 3.84 -24.34
N ALA A 35 5.10 3.36 -24.76
CA ALA A 35 6.39 3.65 -24.12
C ALA A 35 6.77 5.14 -24.10
N SER A 36 6.08 6.01 -24.84
CA SER A 36 6.31 7.46 -24.82
C SER A 36 5.60 8.17 -23.66
N ASN A 37 4.51 7.60 -23.13
CA ASN A 37 3.69 8.20 -22.10
C ASN A 37 3.59 7.35 -20.83
N ASP A 38 3.80 6.04 -20.92
CA ASP A 38 3.60 5.12 -19.80
C ASP A 38 4.87 4.79 -19.03
N THR A 39 4.68 4.47 -17.76
CA THR A 39 5.77 4.01 -16.89
C THR A 39 5.83 2.48 -16.91
N LEU A 40 6.93 1.90 -17.41
CA LEU A 40 7.22 0.46 -17.36
C LEU A 40 8.15 0.13 -16.18
N GLY A 41 7.94 -1.02 -15.54
CA GLY A 41 8.92 -1.67 -14.68
C GLY A 41 8.43 -1.97 -13.27
N ASP A 42 9.34 -1.79 -12.31
CA ASP A 42 9.13 -2.05 -10.89
C ASP A 42 8.24 -0.98 -10.25
N LEU A 43 6.93 -1.12 -10.42
CA LEU A 43 5.94 -0.18 -9.90
C LEU A 43 5.53 -0.58 -8.47
N PRO A 44 5.67 0.31 -7.47
CA PRO A 44 5.14 0.06 -6.14
C PRO A 44 3.62 -0.05 -6.18
N VAL A 45 3.08 -1.23 -5.83
CA VAL A 45 1.64 -1.47 -5.69
C VAL A 45 1.21 -1.48 -4.21
N GLY A 46 2.17 -1.39 -3.30
CA GLY A 46 1.93 -1.13 -1.88
C GLY A 46 3.15 -0.48 -1.23
N ALA A 47 2.90 0.41 -0.27
CA ALA A 47 3.94 1.09 0.49
C ALA A 47 3.63 1.11 1.98
N ALA A 48 4.67 1.06 2.80
CA ALA A 48 4.58 1.16 4.26
C ALA A 48 5.34 2.39 4.76
N TYR A 49 4.83 2.97 5.83
CA TYR A 49 5.47 4.09 6.51
C TYR A 49 5.32 3.93 8.02
N GLU A 50 6.37 4.28 8.75
CA GLU A 50 6.43 4.23 10.21
C GLU A 50 6.96 5.56 10.76
N THR A 51 6.27 6.12 11.74
CA THR A 51 6.67 7.35 12.43
C THR A 51 6.41 7.25 13.93
N GLY A 52 7.49 7.19 14.71
CA GLY A 52 7.39 6.86 16.12
C GLY A 52 6.69 5.51 16.31
N CYS A 53 5.46 5.54 16.83
CA CYS A 53 4.62 4.35 17.03
C CYS A 53 3.48 4.23 15.98
N GLY A 54 3.30 5.25 15.14
CA GLY A 54 2.31 5.23 14.06
C GLY A 54 2.79 4.42 12.88
N ARG A 55 1.95 3.53 12.36
CA ARG A 55 2.23 2.68 11.20
C ARG A 55 1.10 2.80 10.20
N VAL A 56 1.46 2.99 8.93
CA VAL A 56 0.51 3.13 7.83
C VAL A 56 0.95 2.23 6.69
N ILE A 57 -0.01 1.53 6.09
CA ILE A 57 0.17 0.83 4.82
C ILE A 57 -0.85 1.37 3.83
N ALA A 58 -0.38 1.69 2.62
CA ALA A 58 -1.21 2.00 1.47
C ALA A 58 -1.08 0.86 0.46
N LEU A 59 -2.22 0.38 -0.06
CA LEU A 59 -2.28 -0.61 -1.13
C LEU A 59 -2.99 0.04 -2.33
N GLY A 60 -2.45 -0.19 -3.53
CA GLY A 60 -2.93 0.42 -4.77
C GLY A 60 -4.22 -0.18 -5.33
N ASP A 61 -4.72 -1.26 -4.73
CA ASP A 61 -5.91 -1.97 -5.20
C ASP A 61 -6.76 -2.44 -4.00
N ASN A 62 -8.08 -2.26 -4.09
CA ASN A 62 -9.03 -2.72 -3.08
C ASN A 62 -9.26 -4.24 -3.14
N THR A 63 -8.94 -4.90 -4.25
CA THR A 63 -9.08 -6.34 -4.46
C THR A 63 -8.26 -7.15 -3.45
N PHE A 64 -7.16 -6.61 -2.91
CA PHE A 64 -6.42 -7.22 -1.81
C PHE A 64 -7.28 -7.53 -0.58
N SER A 65 -8.34 -6.76 -0.35
CA SER A 65 -9.29 -6.97 0.76
C SER A 65 -10.43 -7.94 0.43
N ASN A 66 -10.52 -8.41 -0.82
CA ASN A 66 -11.60 -9.27 -1.27
C ASN A 66 -11.37 -10.72 -0.86
N ALA A 67 -12.26 -11.25 -0.02
CA ALA A 67 -12.22 -12.63 0.46
C ALA A 67 -12.52 -13.67 -0.65
N ASP A 68 -13.17 -13.25 -1.73
CA ASP A 68 -13.57 -14.14 -2.84
C ASP A 68 -12.46 -14.34 -3.88
N LEU A 69 -11.40 -13.54 -3.83
CA LEU A 69 -10.24 -13.73 -4.69
C LEU A 69 -9.32 -14.78 -4.05
N SER A 70 -9.38 -15.99 -4.59
CA SER A 70 -8.52 -17.13 -4.19
C SER A 70 -7.07 -16.95 -4.65
N TRP A 71 -6.49 -15.78 -4.42
CA TRP A 71 -5.08 -15.54 -4.65
C TRP A 71 -4.32 -16.29 -3.57
N THR A 72 -3.53 -17.28 -3.99
CA THR A 72 -2.67 -18.05 -3.10
C THR A 72 -1.86 -17.10 -2.22
N ASP A 73 -1.91 -17.30 -0.90
CA ASP A 73 -1.21 -16.54 0.14
C ASP A 73 -1.62 -15.07 0.34
N ASN A 74 -2.65 -14.55 -0.36
CA ASN A 74 -3.13 -13.18 -0.12
C ASN A 74 -3.69 -13.01 1.30
N ASP A 75 -4.35 -14.02 1.85
CA ASP A 75 -4.84 -14.00 3.23
C ASP A 75 -3.70 -13.94 4.25
N ILE A 76 -2.60 -14.66 4.01
CA ILE A 76 -1.40 -14.62 4.84
C ILE A 76 -0.75 -13.23 4.76
N TYR A 77 -0.61 -12.70 3.53
CA TYR A 77 -0.07 -11.36 3.29
C TYR A 77 -0.88 -10.28 4.03
N MET A 78 -2.21 -10.27 3.87
CA MET A 78 -3.09 -9.32 4.53
C MET A 78 -3.09 -9.45 6.05
N ARG A 79 -3.05 -10.68 6.60
CA ARG A 79 -2.90 -10.88 8.06
C ARG A 79 -1.58 -10.32 8.59
N ASN A 80 -0.49 -10.45 7.83
CA ASN A 80 0.81 -9.91 8.24
C ASN A 80 0.84 -8.39 8.20
N ILE A 81 0.25 -7.76 7.18
CA ILE A 81 0.03 -6.31 7.13
C ILE A 81 -0.74 -5.83 8.36
N LEU A 82 -1.89 -6.44 8.63
CA LEU A 82 -2.75 -6.04 9.75
C LEU A 82 -2.04 -6.19 11.10
N ARG A 83 -1.28 -7.29 11.29
CA ARG A 83 -0.46 -7.49 12.49
C ARG A 83 0.62 -6.42 12.62
N TRP A 84 1.29 -6.07 11.52
CA TRP A 84 2.35 -5.06 11.55
C TRP A 84 1.81 -3.67 11.91
N VAL A 85 0.68 -3.27 11.29
CA VAL A 85 0.00 -2.00 11.59
C VAL A 85 -0.48 -1.98 13.05
N ALA A 86 -1.19 -3.02 13.49
CA ALA A 86 -1.71 -3.11 14.85
C ALA A 86 -0.61 -3.17 15.92
N ALA A 87 0.58 -3.68 15.60
CA ALA A 87 1.70 -3.67 16.54
C ALA A 87 2.19 -2.25 16.89
N GLY A 88 1.88 -1.24 16.08
CA GLY A 88 2.13 0.17 16.45
C GLY A 88 1.40 0.60 17.74
N GLU A 89 0.28 -0.04 18.08
CA GLU A 89 -0.47 0.24 19.31
C GLU A 89 0.32 -0.11 20.59
N ASN A 90 1.21 -1.12 20.53
CA ASN A 90 1.89 -1.70 21.69
C ASN A 90 3.25 -1.06 22.01
N CYS A 91 3.48 0.16 21.53
CA CYS A 91 4.74 0.88 21.68
C CYS A 91 4.93 1.38 23.14
N PRO A 92 6.12 1.26 23.76
CA PRO A 92 6.36 1.71 25.13
C PRO A 92 6.07 3.21 25.27
N GLY A 93 5.10 3.57 26.10
CA GLY A 93 4.63 4.96 26.29
C GLY A 93 3.20 5.21 25.84
N ASN A 94 2.58 4.25 25.14
CA ASN A 94 1.17 4.29 24.72
C ASN A 94 0.28 3.48 25.68
N SER A 95 0.40 3.74 26.99
CA SER A 95 -0.62 3.28 27.94
C SER A 95 -1.82 4.20 27.80
N VAL A 96 -2.79 3.81 26.98
CA VAL A 96 -4.12 4.40 27.02
C VAL A 96 -4.71 4.08 28.41
N PRO A 97 -5.28 5.06 29.15
CA PRO A 97 -5.96 4.81 30.41
C PRO A 97 -7.09 3.79 30.29
#